data_AF-A0ABD0NHQ2-F1
#
_entry.id   AF-A0ABD0NHQ2-F1
#
_cell.length_a   1.000
_cell.length_b   1.000
_cell.length_c   1.000
_cell.angle_alpha   90.00
_cell.angle_beta   90.00
_cell.angle_gamma   90.00
#
_symmetry.space_group_name_H-M   'P 1'
#
loop_
_entity.id
_entity.type
_entity.pdbx_description
1 polymer ?
#
loop_
_entity_poly.entity_id
_entity_poly.type
_entity_poly.pdbx_seq_one_letter_code
_entity_poly.pdbx_strand_id
1 'polypeptide(L)'
;RGDTTLLALYETASALAPWPDPKMGMAPWHVPARGQTMRSYGQEHVIVNTDASRMGWGAVCNGQAASGSWTGPRLQWHINCLELLAVLPTLRR
;
A
#
# COMPACT_ATOMS: atom_id res chain seq x y z
N ARG A 1 24.91 2.07 0.90
CA ARG A 1 24.00 3.03 1.56
C ARG A 1 23.18 3.65 0.43
N GLY A 2 22.12 2.95 0.02
CA GLY A 2 21.34 3.29 -1.17
C GLY A 2 20.36 4.42 -0.87
N ASP A 3 20.23 5.33 -1.82
CA ASP A 3 19.44 6.55 -1.70
C ASP A 3 17.94 6.21 -1.76
N THR A 4 17.33 6.02 -0.59
CA THR A 4 15.92 5.67 -0.41
C THR A 4 14.96 6.73 -0.96
N THR A 5 15.48 7.93 -1.26
CA THR A 5 14.73 9.08 -1.76
C THR A 5 14.24 8.86 -3.20
N LEU A 6 15.02 8.19 -4.05
CA LEU A 6 14.65 7.92 -5.45
C LEU A 6 13.59 6.83 -5.58
N LEU A 7 13.59 5.81 -4.70
CA LEU A 7 12.56 4.78 -4.70
C LEU A 7 11.20 5.33 -4.25
N ALA A 8 11.19 6.18 -3.22
CA ALA A 8 9.95 6.81 -2.75
C ALA A 8 9.29 7.72 -3.81
N LEU A 9 10.11 8.42 -4.61
CA LEU A 9 9.62 9.24 -5.73
C LEU A 9 9.07 8.41 -6.90
N TYR A 10 9.64 7.23 -7.18
CA TYR A 10 9.13 6.32 -8.22
C TYR A 10 7.78 5.69 -7.82
N GLU A 11 7.63 5.29 -6.56
CA GLU A 11 6.38 4.70 -6.05
C GLU A 11 5.24 5.72 -6.01
N THR A 12 5.53 6.96 -5.60
CA THR A 12 4.52 8.03 -5.56
C THR A 12 4.10 8.49 -6.96
N ALA A 13 5.01 8.54 -7.92
CA ALA A 13 4.67 8.82 -9.31
C ALA A 13 3.77 7.74 -9.94
N SER A 14 3.94 6.46 -9.55
CA SER A 14 3.10 5.36 -10.02
C SER A 14 1.67 5.39 -9.45
N ALA A 15 1.50 5.83 -8.20
CA ALA A 15 0.20 5.90 -7.55
C ALA A 15 -0.72 7.02 -8.10
N LEU A 16 -0.13 8.07 -8.70
CA LEU A 16 -0.85 9.20 -9.28
C LEU A 16 -0.99 9.12 -10.81
N ALA A 17 -0.47 8.06 -11.44
CA ALA A 17 -0.65 7.85 -12.86
C ALA A 17 -2.14 7.59 -13.18
N PRO A 18 -2.66 8.10 -14.30
CA PRO A 18 -4.00 7.76 -14.75
C PRO A 18 -4.15 6.23 -14.88
N TRP A 19 -5.27 5.69 -14.39
CA TRP A 19 -5.61 4.29 -14.65
C TRP A 19 -5.63 4.06 -16.18
N PRO A 20 -4.88 3.09 -16.71
CA PRO A 20 -4.86 2.85 -18.15
C PRO A 20 -6.26 2.40 -18.61
N ASP A 21 -6.74 2.99 -19.71
CA ASP A 21 -8.02 2.66 -20.35
C ASP A 21 -8.09 1.14 -20.63
N PRO A 22 -9.14 0.43 -20.17
CA PRO A 22 -9.29 -1.01 -20.40
C PRO A 22 -9.31 -1.41 -21.88
N LYS A 23 -9.54 -0.47 -22.80
CA LYS A 23 -9.57 -0.69 -24.26
C LYS A 23 -8.19 -0.58 -24.90
N MET A 24 -7.23 0.01 -24.20
CA MET A 24 -5.82 0.05 -24.62
C MET A 24 -5.16 -1.22 -24.07
N GLY A 25 -5.24 -2.30 -24.85
CA GLY A 25 -4.76 -3.61 -24.46
C GLY A 25 -3.40 -3.55 -23.75
N MET A 26 -3.38 -4.01 -22.50
CA MET A 26 -2.20 -4.30 -21.69
C MET A 26 -1.11 -3.21 -21.76
N ALA A 27 -1.20 -2.21 -20.88
CA ALA A 27 -0.04 -1.38 -20.55
C ALA A 27 1.14 -2.28 -20.09
N PRO A 28 2.40 -1.88 -20.35
CA PRO A 28 3.56 -2.78 -20.39
C PRO A 28 4.10 -3.07 -18.98
N TRP A 29 3.30 -3.72 -18.15
CA TRP A 29 3.82 -4.43 -16.99
C TRP A 29 4.48 -5.71 -17.50
N HIS A 30 5.75 -5.59 -17.90
CA HIS A 30 6.70 -6.68 -18.13
C HIS A 30 6.07 -7.91 -18.82
N VAL A 31 5.93 -7.87 -20.15
CA VAL A 31 5.73 -9.11 -20.91
C VAL A 31 7.07 -9.83 -20.93
N PRO A 32 7.26 -10.97 -20.23
CA PRO A 32 8.49 -11.72 -20.38
C PRO A 32 8.53 -12.28 -21.80
N ALA A 33 9.67 -12.19 -22.46
CA ALA A 33 9.89 -12.88 -23.73
C ALA A 33 9.54 -14.37 -23.57
N ARG A 34 8.88 -14.96 -24.59
CA ARG A 34 8.49 -16.38 -24.61
C ARG A 34 9.65 -17.25 -24.13
N GLY A 35 9.45 -17.96 -23.03
CA GLY A 35 10.42 -18.89 -22.44
C GLY A 35 11.11 -18.43 -21.16
N GLN A 36 10.89 -17.19 -20.69
CA GLN A 36 11.27 -16.81 -19.33
C GLN A 36 10.12 -17.13 -18.38
N THR A 37 10.22 -18.26 -17.68
CA THR A 37 9.44 -18.49 -16.47
C THR A 37 9.80 -17.36 -15.51
N MET A 38 8.85 -16.44 -15.26
CA MET A 38 8.99 -15.47 -14.18
C MET A 38 9.35 -16.28 -12.94
N ARG A 39 10.56 -16.07 -12.40
CA ARG A 39 10.91 -16.67 -11.11
C ARG A 39 9.84 -16.18 -10.15
N SER A 40 8.94 -17.08 -9.75
CA SER A 40 8.10 -16.89 -8.58
C SER A 40 9.07 -16.90 -7.40
N TYR A 41 9.74 -15.77 -7.17
CA TYR A 41 10.15 -15.42 -5.83
C TYR A 41 8.84 -15.42 -5.08
N GLY A 42 8.61 -16.43 -4.23
CA GLY A 42 7.36 -16.58 -3.49
C GLY A 42 7.00 -15.22 -2.90
N GLN A 43 6.07 -14.53 -3.54
CA GLN A 43 5.65 -13.21 -3.12
C GLN A 43 4.77 -13.51 -1.92
N GLU A 44 5.36 -13.43 -0.73
CA GLU A 44 4.58 -13.48 0.49
C GLU A 44 3.75 -12.20 0.54
N HIS A 45 2.47 -12.35 0.26
CA HIS A 45 1.51 -11.26 0.37
C HIS A 45 1.04 -11.17 1.82
N VAL A 46 1.14 -9.99 2.41
CA VAL A 46 0.55 -9.67 3.71
C VAL A 46 -0.75 -8.90 3.47
N ILE A 47 -1.84 -9.40 4.03
CA ILE A 47 -3.14 -8.72 3.98
C ILE A 47 -3.37 -8.01 5.31
N VAL A 48 -3.62 -6.70 5.24
CA VAL A 48 -4.00 -5.88 6.39
C VAL A 48 -5.40 -5.34 6.13
N ASN A 49 -6.34 -5.68 6.99
CA ASN A 49 -7.68 -5.09 6.98
C ASN A 49 -7.70 -3.92 7.95
N THR A 50 -8.09 -2.74 7.49
CA THR A 50 -8.16 -1.51 8.30
C THR A 50 -9.60 -1.04 8.42
N ASP A 51 -9.87 -0.34 9.53
CA ASP A 51 -11.08 0.46 9.74
C ASP A 51 -10.67 1.72 10.51
N ALA A 52 -10.83 2.88 9.89
CA ALA A 52 -10.49 4.17 10.47
C ALA A 52 -11.70 5.09 10.56
N SER A 53 -11.67 5.95 11.57
CA SER A 53 -12.62 7.04 11.77
C SER A 53 -11.88 8.32 12.11
N ARG A 54 -12.62 9.43 12.30
CA ARG A 54 -12.04 10.69 12.80
C ARG A 54 -11.58 10.60 14.26
N MET A 55 -11.93 9.56 15.01
CA MET A 55 -11.58 9.43 16.43
C MET A 55 -10.45 8.42 16.68
N GLY A 56 -10.35 7.39 15.84
CA GLY A 56 -9.38 6.32 16.02
C GLY A 56 -9.36 5.35 14.86
N TRP A 57 -8.63 4.25 15.07
CA TRP A 57 -8.38 3.23 14.07
C TRP A 57 -8.31 1.85 14.68
N GLY A 58 -8.62 0.86 13.86
CA GLY A 58 -8.39 -0.55 14.07
C GLY A 58 -7.79 -1.18 12.81
N ALA A 59 -7.05 -2.24 13.01
CA ALA A 59 -6.52 -3.05 11.93
C ALA A 59 -6.27 -4.48 12.37
N VAL A 60 -6.36 -5.42 11.43
CA VAL A 60 -6.07 -6.83 11.63
C VAL A 60 -5.07 -7.29 10.57
N CYS A 61 -4.01 -7.96 11.01
CA CYS A 61 -2.98 -8.57 10.16
C CYS A 61 -2.62 -9.94 10.73
N ASN A 62 -2.72 -11.00 9.93
CA ASN A 62 -2.41 -12.38 10.35
C ASN A 62 -3.10 -12.81 11.66
N GLY A 63 -4.36 -12.40 11.85
CA GLY A 63 -5.12 -12.68 13.07
C GLY A 63 -4.75 -11.83 14.29
N GLN A 64 -3.75 -10.95 14.18
CA GLN A 64 -3.41 -9.99 15.23
C GLN A 64 -4.12 -8.66 15.00
N ALA A 65 -4.82 -8.20 16.03
CA ALA A 65 -5.50 -6.92 16.03
C ALA A 65 -4.63 -5.82 16.67
N ALA A 66 -4.68 -4.63 16.09
CA ALA A 66 -4.11 -3.41 16.63
C ALA A 66 -5.15 -2.29 16.53
N SER A 67 -5.15 -1.38 17.49
CA SER A 67 -6.05 -0.22 17.48
C SER A 67 -5.48 0.92 18.29
N GLY A 68 -6.04 2.11 18.10
CA GLY A 68 -5.68 3.29 18.88
C GLY A 68 -6.55 4.49 18.53
N SER A 69 -6.34 5.58 19.27
CA SER A 69 -6.98 6.87 18.98
C SER A 69 -6.07 7.75 18.15
N TRP A 70 -6.68 8.61 17.34
CA TRP A 70 -5.96 9.69 16.68
C TRP A 70 -5.77 10.87 17.64
N THR A 71 -4.70 11.63 17.44
CA THR A 71 -4.45 12.87 18.17
C THR A 71 -3.95 13.95 17.22
N GLY A 72 -4.16 15.21 17.59
CA GLY A 72 -3.64 16.36 16.86
C GLY A 72 -4.24 16.52 15.45
N PRO A 73 -3.44 16.93 14.46
CA PRO A 73 -3.92 17.25 13.11
C PRO A 73 -4.61 16.09 12.38
N ARG A 74 -4.32 14.85 12.76
CA ARG A 74 -4.86 13.64 12.10
C ARG A 74 -6.38 13.55 12.20
N LEU A 75 -6.99 14.14 13.23
CA LEU A 75 -8.44 14.20 13.40
C LEU A 75 -9.16 14.89 12.21
N GLN A 76 -8.43 15.66 11.40
CA GLN A 76 -8.95 16.41 10.28
C GLN A 76 -8.62 15.78 8.92
N TRP A 77 -7.85 14.70 8.88
CA TRP A 77 -7.43 14.07 7.63
C TRP A 77 -8.59 13.31 6.97
N HIS A 78 -8.49 13.15 5.65
CA HIS A 78 -9.45 12.35 4.88
C HIS A 78 -9.38 10.88 5.29
N ILE A 79 -10.51 10.18 5.22
CA ILE A 79 -10.63 8.80 5.71
C ILE A 79 -9.61 7.85 5.07
N ASN A 80 -9.40 7.95 3.75
CA ASN A 80 -8.40 7.14 3.05
C ASN A 80 -6.96 7.34 3.57
N CYS A 81 -6.61 8.56 4.00
CA CYS A 81 -5.30 8.82 4.60
C CYS A 81 -5.17 8.15 5.97
N LEU A 82 -6.27 8.11 6.73
CA LEU A 82 -6.32 7.48 8.05
C LEU A 82 -6.27 5.96 7.96
N GLU A 83 -6.99 5.36 7.00
CA GLU A 83 -6.92 3.93 6.65
C GLU A 83 -5.47 3.52 6.34
N LEU A 84 -4.80 4.24 5.44
CA LEU A 84 -3.39 3.96 5.10
C LEU A 84 -2.45 4.17 6.29
N LEU A 85 -2.71 5.16 7.14
CA LEU A 85 -1.90 5.41 8.32
C LEU A 85 -2.02 4.27 9.36
N ALA A 86 -3.18 3.64 9.47
CA ALA A 86 -3.45 2.51 10.37
C ALA A 86 -2.63 1.25 10.01
N VAL A 87 -2.17 1.12 8.77
CA VAL A 87 -1.29 0.02 8.34
C VAL A 87 0.06 0.07 9.05
N LEU A 88 0.66 1.26 9.20
CA LEU A 88 2.01 1.45 9.75
C LEU A 88 2.20 0.90 11.19
N PRO A 89 1.34 1.22 12.17
CA PRO A 89 1.47 0.65 13.52
C PRO A 89 1.12 -0.84 13.59
N THR A 90 0.39 -1.37 12.61
CA THR A 90 -0.01 -2.78 12.53
C THR A 90 1.16 -3.65 12.06
N LEU A 91 1.89 -3.19 11.04
CA LEU A 91 3.05 -3.90 10.50
C LEU A 91 4.33 -3.79 11.35
N ARG A 92 4.34 -2.94 12.38
CA ARG A 92 5.48 -2.77 13.30
C ARG A 92 5.43 -3.69 14.53
N ARG A 93 4.44 -4.59 14.59
CA ARG A 93 4.30 -5.60 15.65
C ARG A 93 4.92 -6.91 15.21
#